data_AF-A0A536BWM5-F1
#
_entry.id   AF-A0A536BWM5-F1
#
_cell.length_a   1.000
_cell.length_b   1.000
_cell.length_c   1.000
_cell.angle_alpha   90.00
_cell.angle_beta   90.00
_cell.angle_gamma   90.00
#
_symmetry.space_group_name_H-M   'P 1'
#
loop_
_entity.id
_entity.type
_entity.pdbx_description
1 polymer ?
#
loop_
_entity_poly.entity_id
_entity_poly.type
_entity_poly.pdbx_seq_one_letter_code
_entity_poly.pdbx_strand_id
1 'polypeptide(L)'
;MAIKAAGIEAVVARSFARIFYRNAINIGLPVIQCDAIYDAVEDGDPISIDIHSGSIDVDGKMFQGETPGPVAAAIMEAGTLIDLIKTRGWAAIEEVS
;
A
#
# COMPACT_ATOMS: atom_id res chain seq x y z
N MET A 1 -11.87 2.04 -7.13
CA MET A 1 -13.15 1.67 -6.50
C MET A 1 -13.42 0.17 -6.59
N ALA A 2 -13.37 -0.46 -7.78
CA ALA A 2 -13.67 -1.90 -7.91
C ALA A 2 -12.77 -2.84 -7.06
N ILE A 3 -11.46 -2.61 -7.03
CA ILE A 3 -10.50 -3.46 -6.27
C ILE A 3 -10.81 -3.47 -4.77
N LYS A 4 -10.90 -2.29 -4.15
CA LYS A 4 -11.25 -2.17 -2.72
C LYS A 4 -12.66 -2.72 -2.42
N ALA A 5 -13.62 -2.53 -3.33
CA ALA A 5 -14.96 -3.07 -3.18
C ALA A 5 -15.04 -4.60 -3.31
N ALA A 6 -14.06 -5.24 -3.95
CA ALA A 6 -13.95 -6.69 -4.04
C ALA A 6 -13.38 -7.35 -2.77
N GLY A 7 -13.10 -6.57 -1.72
CA GLY A 7 -12.53 -7.08 -0.46
C GLY A 7 -11.02 -7.31 -0.52
N ILE A 8 -10.32 -6.74 -1.50
CA ILE A 8 -8.86 -6.82 -1.60
C ILE A 8 -8.23 -5.88 -0.56
N GLU A 9 -7.37 -6.44 0.29
CA GLU A 9 -6.76 -5.73 1.42
C GLU A 9 -5.48 -4.98 1.04
N ALA A 10 -4.70 -5.50 0.09
CA ALA A 10 -3.48 -4.87 -0.43
C ALA A 10 -3.17 -5.36 -1.85
N VAL A 11 -2.34 -4.61 -2.58
CA VAL A 11 -1.81 -5.03 -3.89
C VAL A 11 -0.29 -4.97 -3.86
N VAL A 12 0.37 -6.06 -4.21
CA VAL A 12 1.84 -6.12 -4.38
C VAL A 12 2.15 -6.31 -5.86
N ALA A 13 3.12 -5.54 -6.39
CA ALA A 13 3.54 -5.67 -7.79
C ALA A 13 5.00 -5.27 -7.99
N ARG A 14 5.61 -5.66 -9.13
CA ARG A 14 6.95 -5.17 -9.53
C ARG A 14 6.98 -3.66 -9.72
N SER A 15 5.90 -3.10 -10.25
CA SER A 15 5.74 -1.66 -10.47
C SER A 15 4.29 -1.27 -10.66
N PHE A 16 4.00 0.02 -10.48
CA PHE A 16 2.67 0.58 -10.71
C PHE A 16 2.72 1.75 -11.70
N ALA A 17 1.68 1.88 -12.52
CA ALA A 17 1.45 3.13 -13.24
C ALA A 17 1.23 4.27 -12.24
N ARG A 18 1.87 5.43 -12.46
CA ARG A 18 1.83 6.58 -11.53
C ARG A 18 0.41 6.99 -11.11
N ILE A 19 -0.54 7.00 -12.06
CA ILE A 19 -1.93 7.37 -11.79
C ILE A 19 -2.62 6.33 -10.91
N PHE A 20 -2.38 5.04 -11.16
CA PHE A 20 -2.93 3.96 -10.35
C PHE A 20 -2.41 4.05 -8.92
N TYR A 21 -1.09 4.18 -8.75
CA TYR A 21 -0.44 4.26 -7.43
C TYR A 21 -1.05 5.37 -6.56
N ARG A 22 -1.11 6.60 -7.08
CA ARG A 22 -1.72 7.74 -6.38
C ARG A 22 -3.20 7.50 -6.07
N ASN A 23 -3.97 6.98 -7.03
CA ASN A 23 -5.40 6.76 -6.83
C ASN A 23 -5.67 5.66 -5.79
N ALA A 24 -4.85 4.61 -5.75
CA ALA A 24 -4.94 3.54 -4.77
C ALA A 24 -4.69 4.08 -3.36
N ILE A 25 -3.60 4.81 -3.16
CA ILE A 25 -3.28 5.45 -1.86
C ILE A 25 -4.40 6.39 -1.44
N ASN A 26 -4.87 7.27 -2.32
CA ASN A 26 -5.89 8.27 -1.97
C ASN A 26 -7.20 7.65 -1.45
N ILE A 27 -7.57 6.47 -1.95
CA ILE A 27 -8.76 5.73 -1.48
C ILE A 27 -8.46 4.77 -0.32
N GLY A 28 -7.23 4.75 0.18
CA GLY A 28 -6.76 3.86 1.24
C GLY A 28 -6.69 2.40 0.81
N LEU A 29 -6.21 2.14 -0.40
CA LEU A 29 -5.80 0.82 -0.85
C LEU A 29 -4.27 0.74 -0.73
N PRO A 30 -3.74 -0.07 0.20
CA PRO A 30 -2.30 -0.33 0.29
C PRO A 30 -1.76 -0.90 -1.02
N VAL A 31 -0.66 -0.33 -1.48
CA VAL A 31 0.08 -0.76 -2.68
C VAL A 31 1.57 -0.84 -2.33
N ILE A 32 2.18 -2.00 -2.56
CA ILE A 32 3.59 -2.23 -2.24
C ILE A 32 4.32 -2.65 -3.50
N GLN A 33 5.40 -1.95 -3.81
CA GLN A 33 6.27 -2.33 -4.91
C GLN A 33 7.31 -3.33 -4.39
N CYS A 34 7.39 -4.52 -4.97
CA CYS A 34 8.41 -5.51 -4.64
C CYS A 34 8.77 -6.26 -5.92
N ASP A 35 10.00 -6.07 -6.41
CA ASP A 35 10.43 -6.73 -7.65
C ASP A 35 10.73 -8.23 -7.42
N ALA A 36 11.34 -8.52 -6.28
CA ALA A 36 11.84 -9.86 -5.92
C ALA A 36 10.75 -10.90 -5.67
N ILE A 37 9.52 -10.49 -5.35
CA ILE A 37 8.43 -11.42 -5.04
C ILE A 37 7.82 -12.07 -6.29
N TYR A 38 7.93 -11.44 -7.46
CA TYR A 38 7.17 -11.83 -8.65
C TYR A 38 7.46 -13.27 -9.12
N ASP A 39 8.70 -13.74 -9.00
CA ASP A 39 9.10 -15.09 -9.40
C ASP A 39 8.95 -16.11 -8.25
N ALA A 40 8.41 -15.68 -7.10
CA ALA A 40 8.38 -16.46 -5.86
C ALA A 40 6.96 -16.75 -5.32
N VAL A 41 5.92 -16.31 -6.02
CA VAL A 41 4.51 -16.50 -5.65
C VAL A 41 3.73 -17.17 -6.77
N GLU A 42 2.82 -18.06 -6.39
CA GLU A 42 1.82 -18.67 -7.25
C GLU A 42 0.40 -18.28 -6.80
N ASP A 43 -0.59 -18.48 -7.68
CA ASP A 43 -1.99 -18.22 -7.34
C ASP A 43 -2.45 -19.15 -6.22
N GLY A 44 -3.02 -18.57 -5.16
CA GLY A 44 -3.47 -19.30 -3.98
C GLY A 44 -2.44 -19.43 -2.86
N ASP A 45 -1.21 -18.94 -3.05
CA ASP A 45 -0.21 -18.94 -1.99
C ASP A 45 -0.64 -18.07 -0.80
N PRO A 46 -0.43 -18.53 0.45
CA PRO A 46 -0.68 -17.71 1.63
C PRO A 46 0.41 -16.63 1.72
N ILE A 47 -0.03 -15.36 1.77
CA ILE A 47 0.86 -14.21 1.89
C ILE A 47 0.46 -13.41 3.14
N SER A 48 1.45 -13.08 3.96
CA SER A 48 1.29 -12.11 5.06
C SER A 48 2.09 -10.85 4.74
N ILE A 49 1.48 -9.68 4.96
CA ILE A 49 2.07 -8.39 4.59
C ILE A 49 2.01 -7.46 5.79
N ASP A 50 3.15 -6.86 6.13
CA ASP A 50 3.20 -5.66 6.97
C ASP A 50 3.29 -4.43 6.05
N ILE A 51 2.17 -3.73 5.92
CA ILE A 51 2.05 -2.55 5.06
C ILE A 51 2.87 -1.35 5.57
N HIS A 52 3.25 -1.31 6.85
CA HIS A 52 4.01 -0.21 7.41
C HIS A 52 5.51 -0.39 7.15
N SER A 53 6.03 -1.60 7.35
CA SER A 53 7.45 -1.89 7.07
C SER A 53 7.71 -2.24 5.61
N GLY A 54 6.69 -2.69 4.87
CA GLY A 54 6.82 -3.26 3.53
C GLY A 54 7.30 -4.71 3.53
N SER A 55 7.32 -5.37 4.70
CA SER A 55 7.74 -6.78 4.82
C SER A 55 6.65 -7.70 4.28
N ILE A 56 7.06 -8.70 3.51
CA ILE A 56 6.14 -9.67 2.91
C ILE A 56 6.66 -11.07 3.22
N ASP A 57 5.81 -11.92 3.79
CA ASP A 57 6.07 -13.34 4.02
C ASP A 57 5.24 -14.17 3.03
N VAL A 58 5.90 -15.01 2.26
CA VAL A 58 5.30 -15.98 1.34
C VAL A 58 5.73 -17.37 1.80
N ASP A 59 4.85 -18.09 2.48
CA ASP A 59 5.10 -19.45 2.98
C ASP A 59 6.45 -19.60 3.73
N GLY A 60 6.77 -18.64 4.60
CA GLY A 60 8.00 -18.59 5.40
C GLY A 60 9.20 -17.95 4.69
N LYS A 61 9.07 -17.52 3.43
CA LYS A 61 10.09 -16.77 2.70
C LYS A 61 9.83 -15.28 2.81
N MET A 62 10.81 -14.57 3.37
CA MET A 62 10.71 -13.12 3.58
C MET A 62 11.21 -12.33 2.36
N PHE A 63 10.42 -11.34 1.96
CA PHE A 63 10.72 -10.34 0.96
C PHE A 63 10.56 -8.94 1.56
N GLN A 64 11.31 -8.00 1.02
CA GLN A 64 11.21 -6.59 1.38
C GLN A 64 10.70 -5.80 0.18
N GLY A 65 9.50 -5.25 0.31
CA GLY A 65 8.97 -4.25 -0.61
C GLY A 65 9.42 -2.84 -0.25
N GLU A 66 9.06 -1.89 -1.10
CA GLU A 66 9.23 -0.47 -0.81
C GLU A 66 8.35 -0.05 0.36
N THR A 67 8.96 0.65 1.32
CA THR A 67 8.25 1.29 2.43
C THR A 67 7.44 2.47 1.89
N PRO A 68 6.16 2.63 2.31
CA PRO A 68 5.38 3.80 1.91
C PRO A 68 6.08 5.09 2.35
N GLY A 69 6.12 6.07 1.45
CA GLY A 69 6.56 7.42 1.79
C GLY A 69 5.67 8.05 2.87
N PRO A 70 6.10 9.12 3.54
CA PRO A 70 5.42 9.58 4.76
C PRO A 70 3.99 10.05 4.51
N VAL A 71 3.70 10.71 3.37
CA VAL A 71 2.32 11.05 2.96
C VAL A 71 1.45 9.81 2.77
N ALA A 72 1.99 8.77 2.11
CA ALA A 72 1.25 7.53 1.87
C ALA A 72 0.95 6.82 3.20
N ALA A 73 1.93 6.74 4.10
CA ALA A 73 1.76 6.19 5.44
C ALA A 73 0.68 6.95 6.24
N ALA A 74 0.72 8.29 6.24
CA ALA A 74 -0.28 9.11 6.92
C ALA A 74 -1.70 8.90 6.37
N ILE A 75 -1.84 8.74 5.05
CA ILE A 75 -3.12 8.43 4.41
C ILE A 75 -3.61 7.03 4.80
N MET A 76 -2.71 6.04 4.86
CA MET A 76 -3.06 4.67 5.28
C MET A 76 -3.54 4.62 6.73
N GLU A 77 -2.86 5.33 7.64
CA GLU A 77 -3.28 5.43 9.05
C GLU A 77 -4.64 6.12 9.20
N ALA A 78 -4.89 7.16 8.40
CA ALA A 78 -6.17 7.86 8.40
C ALA A 78 -7.29 7.10 7.68
N GLY A 79 -6.95 6.05 6.92
CA GLY A 79 -7.88 5.24 6.14
C GLY A 79 -8.14 5.77 4.73
N THR A 80 -8.22 7.10 4.51
CA THR A 80 -8.24 7.72 3.18
C THR A 80 -7.64 9.12 3.21
N LEU A 81 -7.33 9.68 2.03
CA LEU A 81 -6.87 11.07 1.94
C LEU A 81 -7.94 12.05 2.47
N ILE A 82 -9.22 11.76 2.23
CA ILE A 82 -10.32 12.59 2.70
C ILE A 82 -10.38 12.57 4.23
N ASP A 83 -10.19 11.40 4.83
CA ASP A 83 -10.23 11.24 6.28
C ASP A 83 -9.02 11.89 6.96
N LEU A 84 -7.84 11.82 6.32
CA LEU A 84 -6.65 12.57 6.76
C LEU A 84 -6.94 14.07 6.80
N ILE A 85 -7.46 14.63 5.70
CA ILE A 85 -7.76 16.07 5.60
C ILE A 85 -8.87 16.48 6.58
N LYS A 86 -9.91 15.66 6.76
CA LYS A 86 -10.97 15.94 7.75
C LYS A 86 -10.45 15.99 9.18
N THR A 87 -9.46 15.17 9.50
CA THR A 87 -8.95 15.00 10.87
C THR A 87 -7.84 16.00 11.20
N ARG A 88 -6.93 16.26 10.25
CA ARG A 88 -5.72 17.06 10.48
C ARG A 88 -5.59 18.30 9.60
N GLY A 89 -6.57 18.56 8.72
CA GLY A 89 -6.53 19.67 7.77
C GLY A 89 -5.53 19.46 6.63
N TRP A 90 -5.38 20.47 5.78
CA TRP A 90 -4.46 20.42 4.64
C TRP A 90 -2.98 20.43 5.04
N ALA A 91 -2.67 21.07 6.18
CA ALA A 91 -1.32 21.16 6.73
C ALA A 91 -0.67 19.80 6.96
N ALA A 92 -1.47 18.76 7.24
CA ALA A 92 -1.00 17.41 7.46
C ALA A 92 -0.27 16.79 6.26
N ILE A 93 -0.53 17.26 5.04
CA ILE A 93 0.15 16.81 3.82
C ILE A 93 1.49 17.53 3.69
N GLU A 94 1.55 18.81 4.03
CA GLU A 94 2.75 19.65 3.95
C GLU A 94 3.79 19.28 5.02
N GLU A 95 3.34 18.86 6.20
CA GLU A 95 4.23 18.46 7.32
C GLU A 95 5.00 17.15 7.07
N VAL A 96 4.51 16.31 6.15
CA VAL A 96 5.05 14.96 5.87
C VAL A 96 5.52 14.79 4.42
N SER A 97 5.47 15.84 3.59
CA SER A 97 6.02 15.83 2.22
C SER A 97 7.48 16.23 2.21
#